data_AF-E2A389-F1
#
_entry.id   AF-E2A389-F1
#
_cell.length_a   1.000
_cell.length_b   1.000
_cell.length_c   1.000
_cell.angle_alpha   90.00
_cell.angle_beta   90.00
_cell.angle_gamma   90.00
#
_symmetry.space_group_name_H-M   'P 1'
#
loop_
_entity.id
_entity.type
_entity.pdbx_description
1 polymer ?
#
loop_
_entity_poly.entity_id
_entity_poly.type
_entity_poly.pdbx_seq_one_letter_code
_entity_poly.pdbx_strand_id
1 'polypeptide(L)'
;RILKLHKFHPYHVSLHQELEGNDFQNRLTFCHWAVHEIQTNQNFFARVLFSDESTFTNHGEVNRHNMHYWNKENPHWIREVNHQRPWSVNVWCGIIGDKLIGPNFINGTLNGEKYKNMLENDLPGLLEDLSIELRQNMWFQHDGCPAHNSLVAREVLNRVYCNRWIGRGGTVNWLARSPDLTSPDFFLWGYLKDVVYKETPTTRENMMQRIRDACAAI
;
A
#
# COMPACT_ATOMS: atom_id res chain seq x y z
N ARG A 1 -6.03 -16.16 7.20
CA ARG A 1 -5.92 -17.25 8.21
C ARG A 1 -5.08 -16.85 9.43
N ILE A 2 -4.11 -15.93 9.28
CA ILE A 2 -3.25 -15.38 10.35
C ILE A 2 -4.01 -14.50 11.38
N LEU A 3 -4.90 -13.61 10.94
CA LEU A 3 -5.58 -12.63 11.82
C LEU A 3 -6.45 -13.26 12.93
N LYS A 4 -7.21 -14.33 12.61
CA LYS A 4 -8.00 -15.09 13.60
C LYS A 4 -7.12 -15.88 14.57
N LEU A 5 -5.94 -16.32 14.14
CA LEU A 5 -4.99 -17.07 14.97
C LEU A 5 -4.44 -16.18 16.10
N HIS A 6 -4.21 -14.89 15.81
CA HIS A 6 -3.59 -13.96 16.75
C HIS A 6 -4.58 -13.10 17.55
N LYS A 7 -5.91 -13.30 17.43
CA LYS A 7 -6.93 -12.53 18.17
C LYS A 7 -6.80 -11.01 18.04
N PHE A 8 -6.39 -10.51 16.87
CA PHE A 8 -6.35 -9.08 16.62
C PHE A 8 -7.76 -8.53 16.41
N HIS A 9 -8.08 -7.42 17.07
CA HIS A 9 -9.35 -6.71 16.90
C HIS A 9 -9.13 -5.45 16.04
N PRO A 10 -10.02 -5.17 15.08
CA PRO A 10 -9.94 -3.93 14.31
C PRO A 10 -10.46 -2.78 15.17
N TYR A 11 -9.62 -1.77 15.40
CA TYR A 11 -10.05 -0.49 15.97
C TYR A 11 -10.11 0.56 14.86
N HIS A 12 -11.25 1.24 14.75
CA HIS A 12 -11.59 2.11 13.64
C HIS A 12 -11.79 3.55 14.13
N VAL A 13 -11.03 4.49 13.57
CA VAL A 13 -11.40 5.91 13.54
C VAL A 13 -11.78 6.23 12.11
N SER A 14 -13.07 6.19 11.81
CA SER A 14 -13.61 6.58 10.50
C SER A 14 -13.87 8.08 10.45
N LEU A 15 -13.14 8.76 9.58
CA LEU A 15 -13.67 9.92 8.87
C LEU A 15 -13.89 9.47 7.44
N HIS A 16 -15.11 9.01 7.13
CA HIS A 16 -15.46 8.64 5.77
C HIS A 16 -15.63 9.90 4.92
N GLN A 17 -14.95 9.98 3.78
CA GLN A 17 -15.40 10.87 2.71
C GLN A 17 -16.75 10.34 2.21
N GLU A 18 -17.77 11.20 2.19
CA GLU A 18 -19.11 10.85 1.70
C GLU A 18 -19.01 10.28 0.27
N LEU A 19 -19.58 9.09 0.06
CA LEU A 19 -19.61 8.46 -1.27
C LEU A 19 -20.54 9.28 -2.16
N GLU A 20 -20.05 9.78 -3.30
CA GLU A 20 -20.86 10.58 -4.21
C GLU A 20 -21.19 9.80 -5.50
N GLY A 21 -22.45 9.89 -5.93
CA GLY A 21 -22.96 9.50 -7.25
C GLY A 21 -22.40 8.19 -7.83
N ASN A 22 -21.46 8.31 -8.76
CA ASN A 22 -20.94 7.20 -9.57
C ASN A 22 -19.99 6.25 -8.82
N ASP A 23 -19.54 6.59 -7.62
CA ASP A 23 -18.62 5.75 -6.83
C ASP A 23 -19.23 4.38 -6.55
N PHE A 24 -20.52 4.31 -6.23
CA PHE A 24 -21.21 3.04 -5.98
C PHE A 24 -21.22 2.14 -7.21
N GLN A 25 -21.50 2.71 -8.39
CA GLN A 25 -21.54 1.96 -9.64
C GLN A 25 -20.15 1.44 -10.03
N ASN A 26 -19.12 2.26 -9.84
CA ASN A 26 -17.74 1.84 -10.05
C ASN A 26 -17.39 0.67 -9.11
N ARG A 27 -17.72 0.79 -7.81
CA ARG A 27 -17.52 -0.27 -6.81
C ARG A 27 -18.18 -1.58 -7.22
N LEU A 28 -19.44 -1.52 -7.61
CA LEU A 28 -20.18 -2.69 -8.07
C LEU A 28 -19.55 -3.32 -9.31
N THR A 29 -19.12 -2.50 -10.27
CA THR A 29 -18.48 -2.96 -11.51
C THR A 29 -17.17 -3.70 -11.22
N PHE A 30 -16.32 -3.14 -10.35
CA PHE A 30 -15.09 -3.80 -9.93
C PHE A 30 -15.37 -5.10 -9.17
N CYS A 31 -16.34 -5.11 -8.24
CA CYS A 31 -16.70 -6.31 -7.51
C CYS A 31 -17.20 -7.43 -8.43
N HIS A 32 -18.04 -7.11 -9.41
CA HIS A 32 -18.50 -8.09 -10.39
C HIS A 32 -17.34 -8.67 -11.21
N TRP A 33 -16.43 -7.80 -11.67
CA TRP A 33 -15.22 -8.25 -12.37
C TRP A 33 -14.35 -9.14 -11.48
N ALA A 34 -14.09 -8.73 -10.23
CA ALA A 34 -13.30 -9.49 -9.27
C ALA A 34 -13.89 -10.88 -8.99
N VAL A 35 -15.21 -10.98 -8.83
CA VAL A 35 -15.91 -12.27 -8.66
C VAL A 35 -15.74 -13.15 -9.89
N HIS A 36 -15.85 -12.59 -11.10
CA HIS A 36 -15.65 -13.32 -12.34
C HIS A 36 -14.21 -13.86 -12.48
N GLU A 37 -13.20 -13.05 -12.15
CA GLU A 37 -11.81 -13.51 -12.17
C GLU A 37 -11.55 -14.63 -11.16
N ILE A 38 -12.12 -14.53 -9.95
CA ILE A 38 -12.01 -15.60 -8.93
C ILE A 38 -12.69 -16.89 -9.39
N GLN A 39 -13.84 -16.80 -10.06
CA GLN A 39 -14.54 -17.97 -10.61
C GLN A 39 -13.73 -18.66 -11.70
N THR A 40 -13.02 -17.89 -12.52
CA THR A 40 -12.15 -18.41 -13.58
C THR A 40 -10.85 -18.98 -13.01
N ASN A 41 -10.26 -18.31 -12.03
CA ASN A 41 -9.03 -18.70 -11.35
C ASN A 41 -9.10 -18.31 -9.88
N GLN A 42 -9.30 -19.30 -9.01
CA GLN A 42 -9.41 -19.08 -7.56
C GLN A 42 -8.18 -18.38 -6.94
N ASN A 43 -7.01 -18.50 -7.59
CA ASN A 43 -5.77 -17.90 -7.13
C ASN A 43 -5.41 -16.60 -7.87
N PHE A 44 -6.35 -15.99 -8.61
CA PHE A 44 -6.10 -14.77 -9.38
C PHE A 44 -5.46 -13.67 -8.52
N PHE A 45 -6.08 -13.33 -7.39
CA PHE A 45 -5.60 -12.27 -6.50
C PHE A 45 -4.27 -12.58 -5.81
N ALA A 46 -3.87 -13.86 -5.73
CA ALA A 46 -2.53 -14.22 -5.25
C ALA A 46 -1.43 -13.82 -6.25
N ARG A 47 -1.79 -13.49 -7.50
CA ARG A 47 -0.89 -13.00 -8.55
C ARG A 47 -1.05 -11.51 -8.81
N VAL A 48 -1.83 -10.80 -8.01
CA VAL A 48 -1.96 -9.33 -8.08
C VAL A 48 -1.02 -8.73 -7.03
N LEU A 49 -0.09 -7.89 -7.47
CA LEU A 49 0.73 -7.06 -6.60
C LEU A 49 -0.09 -5.83 -6.18
N PHE A 50 -0.62 -5.86 -4.97
CA PHE A 50 -1.27 -4.71 -4.35
C PHE A 50 -0.22 -3.79 -3.77
N SER A 51 -0.19 -2.54 -4.20
CA SER A 51 0.83 -1.58 -3.76
C SER A 51 0.24 -0.26 -3.31
N ASP A 52 0.94 0.40 -2.41
CA ASP A 52 0.55 1.69 -1.84
C ASP A 52 1.76 2.40 -1.20
N GLU A 53 1.57 3.67 -0.84
CA GLU A 53 2.55 4.48 -0.12
C GLU A 53 2.05 4.94 1.25
N SER A 54 2.92 4.86 2.27
CA SER A 54 2.66 5.45 3.58
C SER A 54 3.75 6.40 4.03
N THR A 55 3.31 7.50 4.64
CA THR A 55 4.19 8.48 5.26
C THR A 55 4.33 8.21 6.75
N PHE A 56 5.59 8.17 7.21
CA PHE A 56 5.98 8.10 8.61
C PHE A 56 6.58 9.46 9.02
N THR A 57 6.25 9.95 10.20
CA THR A 57 6.66 11.27 10.71
C THR A 57 7.30 11.13 12.09
N ASN A 58 8.28 11.97 12.39
CA ASN A 58 8.97 11.95 13.69
C ASN A 58 8.08 12.41 14.86
N HIS A 59 6.99 13.11 14.56
CA HIS A 59 6.01 13.56 15.54
C HIS A 59 4.94 12.52 15.83
N GLY A 60 5.00 11.35 15.17
CA GLY A 60 4.02 10.28 15.37
C GLY A 60 2.61 10.71 14.99
N GLU A 61 2.45 11.74 14.15
CA GLU A 61 1.18 12.04 13.53
C GLU A 61 0.85 10.90 12.60
N VAL A 62 0.07 9.99 13.17
CA VAL A 62 -0.48 8.87 12.47
C VAL A 62 -1.49 9.43 11.49
N ASN A 63 -1.22 9.26 10.19
CA ASN A 63 -2.11 9.74 9.13
C ASN A 63 -3.50 9.11 9.33
N ARG A 64 -4.43 9.87 9.95
CA ARG A 64 -5.71 9.37 10.47
C ARG A 64 -6.70 8.98 9.38
N HIS A 65 -6.39 9.24 8.11
CA HIS A 65 -7.30 9.01 6.98
C HIS A 65 -7.43 7.54 6.57
N ASN A 66 -6.39 6.71 6.69
CA ASN A 66 -6.36 5.37 6.08
C ASN A 66 -5.81 4.25 6.98
N MET A 67 -6.04 4.28 8.30
CA MET A 67 -5.43 3.25 9.17
C MET A 67 -6.43 2.39 9.92
N HIS A 68 -6.48 1.12 9.53
CA HIS A 68 -7.03 0.02 10.33
C HIS A 68 -5.95 -0.47 11.30
N TYR A 69 -6.20 -0.32 12.61
CA TYR A 69 -5.29 -0.83 13.63
C TYR A 69 -5.74 -2.22 14.04
N TRP A 70 -4.81 -3.17 13.99
CA TRP A 70 -5.01 -4.55 14.42
C TRP A 70 -4.16 -4.78 15.66
N ASN A 71 -4.76 -4.63 16.84
CA ASN A 71 -4.08 -4.89 18.09
C ASN A 71 -4.95 -5.71 19.04
N LYS A 72 -4.32 -6.42 19.97
CA LYS A 72 -5.01 -7.20 21.02
C LYS A 72 -5.57 -6.27 22.11
N GLU A 73 -4.97 -5.10 22.30
CA GLU A 73 -5.36 -4.10 23.30
C GLU A 73 -5.38 -2.70 22.68
N ASN A 74 -6.25 -1.82 23.19
CA ASN A 74 -6.36 -0.43 22.71
C ASN A 74 -5.06 0.34 23.04
N PRO A 75 -4.35 0.88 22.04
CA PRO A 75 -3.03 1.48 22.25
C PRO A 75 -3.02 2.85 22.95
N HIS A 76 -4.18 3.44 23.30
CA HIS A 76 -4.29 4.70 24.06
C HIS A 76 -3.29 5.80 23.64
N TRP A 77 -3.23 6.12 22.33
CA TRP A 77 -2.29 7.11 21.80
C TRP A 77 -2.67 8.56 22.16
N ILE A 78 -2.13 9.05 23.26
CA ILE A 78 -1.93 10.48 23.51
C ILE A 78 -0.41 10.68 23.62
N ARG A 79 0.18 11.42 22.68
CA ARG A 79 1.62 11.70 22.68
C ARG A 79 1.83 13.21 22.56
N GLU A 80 2.46 13.80 23.57
CA GLU A 80 2.97 15.17 23.49
C GLU A 80 4.14 15.23 22.50
N VAL A 81 4.05 16.14 21.55
CA VAL A 81 5.04 16.31 20.48
C VAL A 81 5.97 17.46 20.84
N ASN A 82 7.25 17.18 21.10
CA ASN A 82 8.25 18.22 21.28
C ASN A 82 8.71 18.80 19.92
N HIS A 83 8.57 20.12 19.78
CA HIS A 83 8.59 20.89 18.53
C HIS A 83 10.00 21.21 17.99
N GLN A 84 10.86 20.21 17.74
CA GLN A 84 12.19 20.46 17.17
C GLN A 84 12.39 19.68 15.86
N ARG A 85 12.13 20.39 14.74
CA ARG A 85 12.30 20.03 13.32
C ARG A 85 11.47 18.83 12.81
N PRO A 86 10.33 19.08 12.14
CA PRO A 86 9.54 18.02 11.52
C PRO A 86 10.30 17.39 10.33
N TRP A 87 10.31 16.07 10.28
CA TRP A 87 10.76 15.31 9.13
C TRP A 87 9.88 14.08 8.90
N SER A 88 9.79 13.67 7.64
CA SER A 88 9.00 12.51 7.22
C SER A 88 9.77 11.60 6.28
N VAL A 89 9.34 10.34 6.27
CA VAL A 89 9.80 9.29 5.36
C VAL A 89 8.57 8.78 4.63
N ASN A 90 8.61 8.80 3.30
CA ASN A 90 7.57 8.19 2.48
C ASN A 90 8.07 6.82 2.01
N VAL A 91 7.24 5.80 2.15
CA VAL A 91 7.61 4.40 1.89
C VAL A 91 6.58 3.79 0.98
N TRP A 92 7.05 3.17 -0.09
CA TRP A 92 6.26 2.30 -0.94
C TRP A 92 6.50 0.84 -0.54
N CYS A 93 5.43 0.07 -0.45
CA CYS A 93 5.48 -1.39 -0.32
C CYS A 93 4.40 -2.02 -1.20
N GLY A 94 4.65 -3.25 -1.62
CA GLY A 94 3.68 -4.08 -2.31
C GLY A 94 3.51 -5.44 -1.63
N ILE A 95 2.34 -6.06 -1.79
CA ILE A 95 2.07 -7.43 -1.35
C ILE A 95 1.57 -8.22 -2.55
N ILE A 96 2.21 -9.35 -2.84
CA ILE A 96 1.77 -10.31 -3.85
C ILE A 96 1.69 -11.70 -3.23
N GLY A 97 0.48 -12.27 -3.23
CA GLY A 97 0.23 -13.54 -2.54
C GLY A 97 0.53 -13.43 -1.04
N ASP A 98 1.55 -14.15 -0.59
CA ASP A 98 2.05 -14.16 0.78
C ASP A 98 3.40 -13.45 0.95
N LYS A 99 3.87 -12.74 -0.08
CA LYS A 99 5.19 -12.08 -0.09
C LYS A 99 5.04 -10.56 -0.01
N LEU A 100 5.85 -9.96 0.86
CA LEU A 100 6.05 -8.52 0.93
C LEU A 100 7.17 -8.11 -0.06
N ILE A 101 6.91 -7.05 -0.83
CA ILE A 101 7.82 -6.43 -1.78
C ILE A 101 8.15 -5.02 -1.24
N GLY A 102 9.44 -4.69 -1.19
CA GLY A 102 9.94 -3.47 -0.55
C GLY A 102 10.52 -3.73 0.84
N PRO A 103 10.71 -2.68 1.67
CA PRO A 103 10.27 -1.30 1.47
C PRO A 103 11.13 -0.54 0.45
N ASN A 104 10.49 0.32 -0.36
CA ASN A 104 11.20 1.34 -1.15
C ASN A 104 10.99 2.73 -0.57
N PHE A 105 12.06 3.51 -0.45
CA PHE A 105 11.99 4.82 0.21
C PHE A 105 11.95 5.96 -0.82
N ILE A 106 10.87 6.74 -0.79
CA ILE A 106 10.66 7.86 -1.70
C ILE A 106 11.15 9.14 -1.05
N ASN A 107 12.12 9.79 -1.69
CA ASN A 107 12.64 11.07 -1.20
C ASN A 107 11.79 12.24 -1.66
N GLY A 108 11.22 12.97 -0.71
CA GLY A 108 10.36 14.14 -0.96
C GLY A 108 8.99 13.75 -1.51
N THR A 109 8.28 14.71 -2.11
CA THR A 109 6.95 14.46 -2.68
C THR A 109 7.01 13.53 -3.88
N LEU A 110 6.12 12.52 -3.90
CA LEU A 110 5.92 11.63 -5.04
C LEU A 110 5.32 12.43 -6.20
N ASN A 111 5.90 12.27 -7.38
CA ASN A 111 5.38 12.83 -8.63
C ASN A 111 5.47 11.77 -9.73
N GLY A 112 4.90 12.04 -10.90
CA GLY A 112 4.86 11.07 -12.00
C GLY A 112 6.23 10.54 -12.43
N GLU A 113 7.26 11.39 -12.49
CA GLU A 113 8.62 10.97 -12.88
C GLU A 113 9.30 10.10 -11.83
N LYS A 114 9.15 10.43 -10.54
CA LYS A 114 9.68 9.58 -9.47
C LYS A 114 8.99 8.23 -9.43
N TYR A 115 7.67 8.22 -9.65
CA TYR A 115 6.89 7.00 -9.70
C TYR A 115 7.31 6.14 -10.91
N LYS A 116 7.44 6.76 -12.10
CA LYS A 116 8.00 6.11 -13.30
C LYS A 116 9.38 5.52 -13.02
N ASN A 117 10.30 6.28 -12.44
CA ASN A 117 11.64 5.81 -12.10
C ASN A 117 11.60 4.61 -11.15
N MET A 118 10.74 4.65 -10.12
CA MET A 118 10.53 3.51 -9.23
C MET A 118 10.06 2.28 -10.01
N LEU A 119 9.05 2.42 -10.88
CA LEU A 119 8.52 1.29 -11.67
C LEU A 119 9.58 0.69 -12.62
N GLU A 120 10.42 1.52 -13.25
CA GLU A 120 11.39 1.07 -14.24
C GLU A 120 12.69 0.55 -13.63
N ASN A 121 13.18 1.17 -12.56
CA ASN A 121 14.54 0.96 -12.08
C ASN A 121 14.60 0.29 -10.69
N ASP A 122 13.68 0.62 -9.78
CA ASP A 122 13.71 0.10 -8.41
C ASP A 122 12.91 -1.21 -8.31
N LEU A 123 11.69 -1.21 -8.84
CA LEU A 123 10.74 -2.30 -8.73
C LEU A 123 11.26 -3.63 -9.30
N PRO A 124 11.94 -3.70 -10.46
CA PRO A 124 12.49 -4.97 -10.95
C PRO A 124 13.44 -5.64 -9.96
N GLY A 125 14.28 -4.85 -9.28
CA GLY A 125 15.20 -5.34 -8.24
C GLY A 125 14.46 -5.88 -7.02
N LEU A 126 13.37 -5.21 -6.61
CA LEU A 126 12.53 -5.67 -5.49
C LEU A 126 11.76 -6.97 -5.80
N LEU A 127 11.60 -7.32 -7.07
CA LEU A 127 10.87 -8.50 -7.52
C LEU A 127 11.80 -9.68 -7.83
N GLU A 128 13.12 -9.56 -7.67
CA GLU A 128 14.10 -10.58 -8.08
C GLU A 128 13.85 -11.95 -7.42
N ASP A 129 13.40 -11.94 -6.15
CA ASP A 129 13.09 -13.15 -5.37
C ASP A 129 11.77 -13.84 -5.79
N LEU A 130 11.02 -13.24 -6.72
CA LEU A 130 9.82 -13.86 -7.30
C LEU A 130 10.20 -14.74 -8.49
N SER A 131 9.48 -15.86 -8.62
CA SER A 131 9.64 -16.74 -9.77
C SER A 131 9.41 -15.97 -11.07
N ILE A 132 10.14 -16.35 -12.12
CA ILE A 132 10.03 -15.72 -13.45
C ILE A 132 8.60 -15.82 -13.97
N GLU A 133 7.95 -16.97 -13.75
CA GLU A 133 6.55 -17.18 -14.12
C GLU A 133 5.62 -16.17 -13.44
N LEU A 134 5.79 -15.92 -12.14
CA LEU A 134 4.97 -14.93 -11.43
C LEU A 134 5.24 -13.53 -11.98
N ARG A 135 6.50 -13.13 -12.16
CA ARG A 135 6.85 -11.80 -12.69
C ARG A 135 6.27 -11.53 -14.08
N GLN A 136 6.24 -12.53 -14.95
CA GLN A 136 5.73 -12.39 -16.31
C GLN A 136 4.19 -12.31 -16.37
N ASN A 137 3.50 -12.95 -15.42
CA ASN A 137 2.04 -13.11 -15.44
C ASN A 137 1.31 -12.32 -14.36
N MET A 138 2.02 -11.68 -13.44
CA MET A 138 1.41 -10.91 -12.36
C MET A 138 0.66 -9.69 -12.88
N TRP A 139 -0.31 -9.27 -12.09
CA TRP A 139 -1.02 -8.01 -12.26
C TRP A 139 -0.46 -6.97 -11.31
N PHE A 140 -0.40 -5.71 -11.75
CA PHE A 140 0.02 -4.60 -10.91
C PHE A 140 -1.19 -3.78 -10.47
N GLN A 141 -1.35 -3.51 -9.18
CA GLN A 141 -2.41 -2.64 -8.66
C GLN A 141 -1.83 -1.44 -7.92
N HIS A 142 -2.40 -0.27 -8.18
CA HIS A 142 -2.16 0.97 -7.43
C HIS A 142 -3.44 1.82 -7.32
N ASP A 143 -3.39 2.83 -6.46
CA ASP A 143 -4.51 3.73 -6.22
C ASP A 143 -4.65 4.85 -7.28
N GLY A 144 -5.61 5.76 -7.06
CA GLY A 144 -5.90 6.87 -7.96
C GLY A 144 -5.05 8.14 -7.76
N CYS A 145 -3.94 8.09 -7.02
CA CYS A 145 -3.09 9.25 -6.74
C CYS A 145 -2.65 9.97 -8.04
N PRO A 146 -2.56 11.33 -8.05
CA PRO A 146 -2.18 12.06 -9.25
C PRO A 146 -0.84 11.63 -9.88
N ALA A 147 0.13 11.20 -9.08
CA ALA A 147 1.41 10.67 -9.60
C ALA A 147 1.20 9.38 -10.41
N HIS A 148 0.31 8.51 -9.93
CA HIS A 148 -0.01 7.22 -10.54
C HIS A 148 -0.77 7.37 -11.86
N ASN A 149 -1.62 8.40 -11.95
CA ASN A 149 -2.38 8.70 -13.15
C ASN A 149 -1.61 9.56 -14.18
N SER A 150 -0.35 9.89 -13.92
CA SER A 150 0.48 10.62 -14.89
C SER A 150 0.64 9.82 -16.18
N LEU A 151 0.81 10.51 -17.31
CA LEU A 151 1.01 9.86 -18.61
C LEU A 151 2.25 8.96 -18.60
N VAL A 152 3.36 9.47 -18.05
CA VAL A 152 4.63 8.76 -17.99
C VAL A 152 4.57 7.49 -17.15
N ALA A 153 3.80 7.48 -16.06
CA ALA A 153 3.58 6.28 -15.26
C ALA A 153 2.76 5.24 -16.03
N ARG A 154 1.66 5.67 -16.67
CA ARG A 154 0.78 4.78 -17.44
C ARG A 154 1.47 4.19 -18.67
N GLU A 155 2.35 4.93 -19.32
CA GLU A 155 3.16 4.41 -20.43
C GLU A 155 4.06 3.25 -19.99
N VAL A 156 4.70 3.36 -18.81
CA VAL A 156 5.48 2.27 -18.23
C VAL A 156 4.58 1.08 -17.89
N LEU A 157 3.44 1.32 -17.23
CA LEU A 157 2.52 0.25 -16.86
C LEU A 157 1.98 -0.50 -18.09
N ASN A 158 1.60 0.21 -19.14
CA ASN A 158 1.16 -0.38 -20.41
C ASN A 158 2.28 -1.16 -21.10
N ARG A 159 3.53 -0.69 -21.01
CA ARG A 159 4.68 -1.38 -21.62
C ARG A 159 5.08 -2.64 -20.85
N VAL A 160 5.10 -2.58 -19.53
CA VAL A 160 5.62 -3.65 -18.65
C VAL A 160 4.55 -4.69 -18.33
N TYR A 161 3.34 -4.24 -18.02
CA TYR A 161 2.24 -5.10 -17.58
C TYR A 161 1.16 -5.29 -18.66
N CYS A 162 1.23 -4.58 -19.78
CA CYS A 162 0.24 -4.67 -20.86
C CYS A 162 -1.19 -4.46 -20.31
N ASN A 163 -2.07 -5.44 -20.50
CA ASN A 163 -3.44 -5.42 -20.00
C ASN A 163 -3.58 -5.95 -18.56
N ARG A 164 -2.48 -6.10 -17.83
CA ARG A 164 -2.43 -6.67 -16.48
C ARG A 164 -2.11 -5.62 -15.41
N TRP A 165 -2.81 -4.48 -15.46
CA TRP A 165 -2.74 -3.53 -14.35
C TRP A 165 -4.10 -2.93 -14.03
N ILE A 166 -4.28 -2.65 -12.74
CA ILE A 166 -5.51 -2.20 -12.13
C ILE A 166 -5.23 -0.84 -11.51
N GLY A 167 -5.93 0.19 -12.01
CA GLY A 167 -5.62 1.57 -11.67
C GLY A 167 -6.51 2.52 -12.44
N ARG A 168 -6.42 3.82 -12.14
CA ARG A 168 -7.19 4.81 -12.88
C ARG A 168 -6.70 4.89 -14.33
N GLY A 169 -7.58 4.57 -15.29
CA GLY A 169 -7.24 4.54 -16.71
C GLY A 169 -6.46 3.30 -17.17
N GLY A 170 -6.43 2.25 -16.35
CA GLY A 170 -5.93 0.93 -16.72
C GLY A 170 -6.98 0.02 -17.34
N THR A 171 -6.63 -1.24 -17.58
CA THR A 171 -7.55 -2.25 -18.12
C THR A 171 -8.76 -2.44 -17.22
N VAL A 172 -8.51 -2.38 -15.91
CA VAL A 172 -9.55 -2.41 -14.89
C VAL A 172 -9.42 -1.14 -14.06
N ASN A 173 -10.48 -0.35 -14.03
CA ASN A 173 -10.49 0.86 -13.22
C ASN A 173 -10.48 0.50 -11.74
N TRP A 174 -9.48 1.01 -11.02
CA TRP A 174 -9.49 0.95 -9.56
C TRP A 174 -10.49 1.95 -8.99
N LEU A 175 -11.04 1.59 -7.85
CA LEU A 175 -12.09 2.33 -7.17
C LEU A 175 -11.53 3.57 -6.49
N ALA A 176 -12.24 4.69 -6.61
CA ALA A 176 -11.98 5.82 -5.74
C ALA A 176 -12.30 5.44 -4.30
N ARG A 177 -11.48 5.89 -3.34
CA ARG A 177 -11.78 5.85 -1.90
C ARG A 177 -12.12 4.44 -1.36
N SER A 178 -11.41 3.42 -1.84
CA SER A 178 -11.58 2.03 -1.35
C SER A 178 -10.30 1.48 -0.70
N PRO A 179 -9.80 2.09 0.39
CA PRO A 179 -8.65 1.59 1.14
C PRO A 179 -8.94 0.23 1.81
N ASP A 180 -10.21 -0.16 1.91
CA ASP A 180 -10.65 -1.49 2.36
C ASP A 180 -10.24 -2.62 1.41
N LEU A 181 -9.83 -2.30 0.18
CA LEU A 181 -9.52 -3.27 -0.88
C LEU A 181 -8.03 -3.36 -1.22
N THR A 182 -7.19 -2.52 -0.64
CA THR A 182 -5.72 -2.56 -0.78
C THR A 182 -5.12 -3.33 0.41
N SER A 183 -4.41 -4.42 0.13
CA SER A 183 -3.75 -5.24 1.17
C SER A 183 -2.78 -4.42 2.06
N PRO A 184 -2.01 -3.45 1.52
CA PRO A 184 -1.17 -2.59 2.35
C PRO A 184 -1.93 -1.73 3.37
N ASP A 185 -3.01 -1.05 2.97
CA ASP A 185 -3.83 -0.22 3.87
C ASP A 185 -4.55 -1.05 4.93
N PHE A 186 -5.06 -2.23 4.53
CA PHE A 186 -5.81 -3.09 5.42
C PHE A 186 -4.95 -3.69 6.54
N PHE A 187 -3.67 -4.00 6.29
CA PHE A 187 -2.82 -4.75 7.22
C PHE A 187 -1.46 -4.09 7.46
N LEU A 188 -0.69 -3.87 6.40
CA LEU A 188 0.75 -3.59 6.48
C LEU A 188 1.03 -2.30 7.25
N TRP A 189 0.34 -1.21 6.91
CA TRP A 189 0.65 0.09 7.49
C TRP A 189 0.32 0.19 8.97
N GLY A 190 -0.77 -0.46 9.40
CA GLY A 190 -1.10 -0.59 10.82
C GLY A 190 0.02 -1.33 11.56
N TYR A 191 0.40 -2.51 11.07
CA TYR A 191 1.47 -3.32 11.68
C TYR A 191 2.81 -2.57 11.74
N LEU A 192 3.28 -1.99 10.62
CA LEU A 192 4.57 -1.31 10.57
C LEU A 192 4.60 -0.09 11.51
N LYS A 193 3.49 0.65 11.62
CA LYS A 193 3.42 1.81 12.52
C LYS A 193 3.42 1.37 13.99
N ASP A 194 2.71 0.30 14.34
CA ASP A 194 2.75 -0.28 15.69
C ASP A 194 4.19 -0.68 16.10
N VAL A 195 4.95 -1.30 15.18
CA VAL A 195 6.33 -1.73 15.44
C VAL A 195 7.30 -0.54 15.49
N VAL A 196 7.26 0.33 14.48
CA VAL A 196 8.25 1.43 14.31
C VAL A 196 8.11 2.50 15.40
N TYR A 197 6.89 2.80 15.82
CA TYR A 197 6.61 3.84 16.83
C TYR A 197 6.56 3.34 18.26
N LYS A 198 6.77 2.03 18.49
CA LYS A 198 6.88 1.44 19.84
C LYS A 198 7.89 2.18 20.69
N GLU A 199 8.99 2.60 20.07
CA GLU A 199 9.95 3.54 20.64
C GLU A 199 9.98 4.82 19.81
N THR A 200 10.29 5.96 20.42
CA THR A 200 10.42 7.22 19.68
C THR A 200 11.57 7.12 18.66
N PRO A 201 11.33 7.28 17.35
CA PRO A 201 12.41 7.31 16.37
C PRO A 201 13.30 8.53 16.62
N THR A 202 14.62 8.33 16.60
CA THR A 202 15.58 9.40 16.92
C THR A 202 15.99 10.21 15.69
N THR A 203 16.16 9.54 14.55
CA THR A 203 16.56 10.14 13.27
C THR A 203 15.80 9.52 12.10
N ARG A 204 15.89 10.15 10.92
CA ARG A 204 15.31 9.63 9.67
C ARG A 204 15.87 8.25 9.33
N GLU A 205 17.17 8.08 9.48
CA GLU A 205 17.89 6.84 9.19
C GLU A 205 17.48 5.73 10.17
N ASN A 206 17.31 6.08 11.46
CA ASN A 206 16.80 5.16 12.46
C ASN A 206 15.38 4.68 12.13
N MET A 207 14.50 5.57 11.67
CA MET A 207 13.16 5.20 11.22
C MET A 207 13.20 4.30 9.98
N MET A 208 14.01 4.62 8.97
CA MET A 208 14.17 3.78 7.78
C MET A 208 14.68 2.38 8.14
N GLN A 209 15.65 2.28 9.07
CA GLN A 209 16.15 1.00 9.52
C GLN A 209 15.08 0.18 10.24
N ARG A 210 14.33 0.80 11.16
CA ARG A 210 13.21 0.13 11.84
C ARG A 210 12.14 -0.36 10.88
N ILE A 211 11.84 0.40 9.83
CA ILE A 211 10.89 -0.03 8.79
C ILE A 211 11.43 -1.25 8.04
N ARG A 212 12.71 -1.27 7.67
CA ARG A 212 13.34 -2.45 7.03
C ARG A 212 13.27 -3.67 7.95
N ASP A 213 13.64 -3.51 9.21
CA ASP A 213 13.63 -4.60 10.20
C ASP A 213 12.21 -5.14 10.43
N ALA A 214 11.21 -4.24 10.50
CA ALA A 214 9.81 -4.61 10.65
C ALA A 214 9.26 -5.33 9.41
N CYS A 215 9.62 -4.89 8.20
CA CYS A 215 9.27 -5.56 6.96
C CYS A 215 9.90 -6.95 6.85
N ALA A 216 11.17 -7.10 7.24
CA ALA A 216 11.88 -8.38 7.21
C ALA A 216 11.34 -9.41 8.22
N ALA A 217 10.54 -8.97 9.20
CA ALA A 217 9.92 -9.82 10.21
C ALA A 217 8.51 -10.33 9.82
N ILE A 218 7.98 -9.93 8.66
CA ILE A 218 6.69 -10.38 8.11
C ILE A 218 6.92 -11.62 7.24
#